data_AF-A0A060CFG1-F1
#
_entry.id   AF-A0A060CFG1-F1
#
_cell.length_a   1.000
_cell.length_b   1.000
_cell.length_c   1.000
_cell.angle_alpha   90.00
_cell.angle_beta   90.00
_cell.angle_gamma   90.00
#
_symmetry.space_group_name_H-M   'P 1'
#
loop_
_entity.id
_entity.type
_entity.pdbx_description
1 polymer ?
#
loop_
_entity_poly.entity_id
_entity_poly.type
_entity_poly.pdbx_seq_one_letter_code
_entity_poly.pdbx_strand_id
1 'polypeptide(L)'
;MYLTGKYTFIPHMILMPEMLFDDLGSHFAMEDYHVLSMNSPEDKEAADHGIALHVKDVPWAVRQMWAPDAAEKDGRFISIFQPRIMKEYFA
;
A
#
# COMPACT_ATOMS: atom_id res chain seq x y z
N MET A 1 11.06 3.61 0.71
CA MET A 1 9.87 4.32 0.19
C MET A 1 9.80 5.64 0.93
N TYR A 2 10.42 6.69 0.38
CA TYR A 2 10.47 8.02 0.97
C TYR A 2 9.99 8.97 -0.11
N LEU A 3 8.70 9.27 -0.09
CA LEU A 3 8.10 10.04 -1.16
C LEU A 3 7.75 11.36 -0.52
N THR A 4 8.70 12.30 -0.65
CA THR A 4 8.67 13.71 -0.22
C THR A 4 9.26 14.07 1.15
N GLY A 5 9.94 13.14 1.85
CA GLY A 5 10.69 13.46 3.07
C GLY A 5 9.83 13.76 4.31
N LYS A 6 8.52 13.99 4.13
CA LYS A 6 7.54 14.16 5.21
C LYS A 6 6.46 13.09 5.25
N TYR A 7 6.05 12.53 4.12
CA TYR A 7 4.96 11.54 4.04
C TYR A 7 5.45 10.21 3.48
N THR A 8 4.90 9.11 4.00
CA THR A 8 5.21 7.75 3.58
C THR A 8 3.94 6.92 3.55
N PHE A 9 3.68 6.24 2.44
CA PHE A 9 2.61 5.25 2.34
C PHE A 9 3.13 3.89 2.80
N ILE A 10 2.39 3.22 3.68
CA ILE A 10 2.80 1.92 4.22
C ILE A 10 1.70 0.89 3.95
N PRO A 11 2.03 -0.25 3.31
CA PRO A 11 1.13 -1.38 3.23
C PRO A 11 0.91 -1.97 4.61
N HIS A 12 -0.34 -2.12 5.01
CA HIS A 12 -0.66 -2.81 6.24
C HIS A 12 -0.53 -4.32 5.99
N MET A 13 0.47 -4.94 6.65
CA MET A 13 0.71 -6.37 6.50
C MET A 13 -0.28 -7.18 7.35
N ILE A 14 -1.21 -7.84 6.67
CA ILE A 14 -2.11 -8.81 7.29
C ILE A 14 -1.41 -10.18 7.29
N LEU A 15 -1.12 -10.72 8.48
CA LEU A 15 -0.66 -12.09 8.63
C LEU A 15 -1.87 -13.03 8.59
N MET A 16 -2.02 -13.77 7.50
CA MET A 16 -3.04 -14.82 7.39
C MET A 16 -2.43 -16.17 7.79
N PRO A 17 -2.77 -16.73 8.96
CA PRO A 17 -2.10 -17.92 9.53
C PRO A 17 -2.29 -19.21 8.71
N GLU A 18 -3.25 -19.23 7.78
CA GLU A 18 -3.57 -20.40 6.96
C GLU A 18 -2.97 -20.37 5.56
N MET A 19 -2.28 -19.29 5.17
CA MET A 19 -1.66 -19.23 3.84
C MET A 19 -0.29 -19.91 3.86
N LEU A 20 -0.18 -20.98 3.07
CA LEU A 20 1.06 -21.70 2.88
C LEU A 20 2.14 -20.76 2.33
N PHE A 21 3.33 -20.84 2.92
CA PHE A 21 4.50 -20.18 2.39
C PHE A 21 4.82 -20.78 1.01
N ASP A 22 4.74 -19.96 -0.01
CA ASP A 22 5.12 -20.31 -1.37
C ASP A 22 6.06 -19.24 -1.94
N ASP A 23 6.79 -19.63 -2.99
CA ASP A 23 7.75 -18.74 -3.68
C ASP A 23 7.04 -17.65 -4.50
N LEU A 24 5.71 -17.72 -4.62
CA LEU A 24 4.87 -16.74 -5.31
C LEU A 24 4.46 -15.58 -4.40
N GLY A 25 4.80 -15.65 -3.10
CA GLY A 25 4.48 -14.61 -2.13
C GLY A 25 2.99 -14.54 -1.82
N SER A 26 2.25 -15.65 -1.95
CA SER A 26 0.80 -15.68 -1.65
C SER A 26 0.50 -15.25 -0.23
N HIS A 27 1.38 -15.59 0.72
CA HIS A 27 1.28 -15.24 2.13
C HIS A 27 1.35 -13.71 2.41
N PHE A 28 1.79 -12.89 1.45
CA PHE A 28 1.69 -11.43 1.52
C PHE A 28 0.31 -10.97 1.07
N ALA A 29 -0.60 -10.77 2.04
CA ALA A 29 -2.02 -10.52 1.82
C ALA A 29 -2.47 -9.12 2.27
N MET A 30 -1.70 -8.09 1.94
CA MET A 30 -2.06 -6.71 2.26
C MET A 30 -3.30 -6.25 1.48
N GLU A 31 -4.22 -5.56 2.15
CA GLU A 31 -5.49 -5.10 1.57
C GLU A 31 -5.62 -3.58 1.50
N ASP A 32 -4.80 -2.83 2.23
CA ASP A 32 -4.89 -1.39 2.33
C ASP A 32 -3.52 -0.71 2.54
N TYR A 33 -3.52 0.61 2.35
CA TYR A 33 -2.39 1.50 2.64
C TYR A 33 -2.77 2.55 3.66
N HIS A 34 -1.88 2.76 4.63
CA HIS A 34 -1.92 3.91 5.53
C HIS A 34 -0.94 5.00 5.06
N VAL A 35 -1.26 6.27 5.38
CA VAL A 35 -0.31 7.38 5.21
C VAL A 35 0.25 7.75 6.56
N LEU A 36 1.57 7.67 6.68
CA LEU A 36 2.31 8.16 7.84
C LEU A 36 3.02 9.46 7.51
N SER A 37 3.23 10.31 8.51
CA SER A 37 4.08 11.50 8.37
C SER A 37 4.99 11.75 9.57
N MET A 38 6.17 12.31 9.29
CA MET A 38 7.14 12.78 10.29
C MET A 38 7.64 14.16 9.87
N ASN A 39 7.87 15.06 10.82
CA ASN A 39 8.40 16.40 10.51
C ASN A 39 9.93 16.37 10.41
N SER A 40 10.57 15.48 11.16
CA SER A 40 12.03 15.29 11.17
C SER A 40 12.39 13.80 11.31
N PRO A 41 13.54 13.35 10.76
CA PRO A 41 14.02 11.98 10.96
C PRO A 41 14.27 11.60 12.43
N GLU A 42 14.48 12.59 13.30
CA GLU A 42 14.70 12.42 14.74
C GLU A 42 13.40 12.25 15.54
N ASP A 43 12.23 12.43 14.91
CA ASP A 43 10.95 12.24 15.59
C ASP A 43 10.82 10.79 16.08
N LYS A 44 10.38 10.63 17.33
CA LYS A 44 10.24 9.30 17.96
C LYS A 44 9.01 8.54 17.48
N GLU A 45 8.01 9.27 17.00
CA GLU A 45 6.70 8.74 16.60
C GLU A 45 6.29 9.37 15.27
N ALA A 46 5.71 8.56 14.39
CA ALA A 46 5.07 9.03 13.17
C ALA A 46 3.57 9.27 13.43
N ALA A 47 3.01 10.30 12.81
CA ALA A 47 1.57 10.51 12.79
C ALA A 47 0.94 9.59 11.74
N ASP A 48 -0.05 8.79 12.14
CA ASP A 48 -0.88 7.98 11.24
C ASP A 48 -2.13 8.76 10.82
N HIS A 49 -2.31 8.93 9.51
CA HIS A 49 -3.45 9.62 8.91
C HIS A 49 -4.59 8.65 8.55
N GLY A 50 -4.44 7.38 8.88
CA GLY A 50 -5.41 6.32 8.62
C GLY A 50 -5.32 5.75 7.20
N ILE A 51 -6.35 4.99 6.83
CA ILE A 51 -6.45 4.31 5.53
C ILE A 51 -6.59 5.34 4.41
N ALA A 52 -5.64 5.34 3.49
CA ALA A 52 -5.67 6.15 2.28
C ALA A 52 -6.31 5.41 1.09
N LEU A 53 -6.19 4.09 1.02
CA LEU A 53 -6.78 3.26 -0.03
C LEU A 53 -6.94 1.81 0.44
N HIS A 54 -8.11 1.22 0.20
CA HIS A 54 -8.37 -0.21 0.39
C HIS A 54 -8.66 -0.88 -0.96
N VAL A 55 -8.25 -2.14 -1.14
CA VAL A 55 -8.55 -2.95 -2.34
C VAL A 55 -10.02 -2.96 -2.75
N LYS A 56 -10.96 -2.81 -1.80
CA LYS A 56 -12.41 -2.77 -2.07
C LYS A 56 -12.83 -1.55 -2.88
N ASP A 57 -12.05 -0.48 -2.80
CA ASP A 57 -12.28 0.77 -3.52
C ASP A 57 -11.63 0.79 -4.91
N VAL A 58 -10.94 -0.29 -5.30
CA VAL A 58 -10.25 -0.44 -6.59
C VAL A 58 -10.94 -1.54 -7.41
N PRO A 59 -11.91 -1.20 -8.30
CA PRO A 59 -12.81 -2.19 -8.92
C PRO A 59 -12.14 -3.29 -9.74
N TRP A 60 -10.91 -3.04 -10.21
CA TRP A 60 -10.13 -3.97 -11.04
C TRP A 60 -9.12 -4.81 -10.23
N ALA A 61 -8.97 -4.53 -8.94
CA ALA A 61 -8.07 -5.24 -8.05
C ALA A 61 -8.81 -6.31 -7.23
N VAL A 62 -8.18 -7.46 -7.02
CA VAL A 62 -8.79 -8.58 -6.29
C VAL A 62 -8.18 -8.75 -4.91
N ARG A 63 -6.85 -8.62 -4.80
CA ARG A 63 -6.09 -8.82 -3.56
C ARG A 63 -4.64 -8.33 -3.69
N GLN A 64 -3.90 -8.39 -2.59
CA GLN A 64 -2.45 -8.22 -2.53
C GLN A 64 -2.01 -6.83 -3.01
N MET A 65 -2.34 -5.82 -2.21
CA MET A 65 -1.89 -4.43 -2.38
C MET A 65 -0.40 -4.33 -2.03
N TRP A 66 0.48 -4.64 -2.99
CA TRP A 66 1.93 -4.64 -2.80
C TRP A 66 2.52 -3.24 -2.58
N ALA A 67 3.82 -3.13 -2.33
CA ALA A 67 4.47 -1.86 -2.01
C ALA A 67 4.10 -0.74 -3.00
N PRO A 68 3.46 0.35 -2.53
CA PRO A 68 3.06 1.47 -3.39
C PRO A 68 4.21 2.48 -3.51
N ASP A 69 4.37 3.08 -4.68
CA ASP A 69 5.11 4.33 -4.84
C ASP A 69 4.14 5.52 -4.82
N ALA A 70 4.62 6.75 -4.67
CA ALA A 70 3.77 7.93 -4.69
C ALA A 70 4.48 9.16 -5.26
N ALA A 71 3.86 9.82 -6.22
CA ALA A 71 4.37 11.07 -6.77
C ALA A 71 3.52 12.24 -6.28
N GLU A 72 4.15 13.36 -5.92
CA GLU A 72 3.45 14.61 -5.68
C GLU A 72 3.48 15.47 -6.94
N LYS A 73 2.31 16.01 -7.32
CA LYS A 73 2.19 17.04 -8.35
C LYS A 73 1.09 18.02 -7.97
N ASP A 74 1.44 19.31 -7.89
CA ASP A 74 0.51 20.41 -7.59
C ASP A 74 -0.30 20.20 -6.29
N GLY A 75 0.35 19.70 -5.23
CA GLY A 75 -0.28 19.38 -3.96
C GLY A 75 -1.20 18.15 -3.99
N ARG A 76 -1.20 17.39 -5.08
CA ARG A 76 -1.90 16.11 -5.21
C ARG A 76 -0.90 14.97 -5.14
N PHE A 77 -1.17 13.99 -4.29
CA PHE A 77 -0.39 12.77 -4.17
C PHE A 77 -1.03 11.67 -5.01
N ILE A 78 -0.26 11.10 -5.93
CA ILE A 78 -0.67 10.01 -6.80
C ILE A 78 0.02 8.74 -6.29
N SER A 79 -0.75 7.79 -5.75
CA SER A 79 -0.22 6.48 -5.39
C SER A 79 -0.15 5.57 -6.62
N ILE A 80 1.00 4.95 -6.85
CA ILE A 80 1.28 3.97 -7.89
C ILE A 80 1.43 2.63 -7.20
N PHE A 81 0.53 1.68 -7.44
CA PHE A 81 0.57 0.38 -6.79
C PHE A 81 0.32 -0.76 -7.77
N GLN A 82 0.80 -1.96 -7.42
CA GLN A 82 0.63 -3.17 -8.21
C GLN A 82 -0.22 -4.17 -7.43
N PRO A 83 -1.55 -4.19 -7.64
CA PRO A 83 -2.40 -5.20 -7.04
C PRO A 83 -2.43 -6.44 -7.93
N ARG A 84 -2.90 -7.56 -7.37
CA ARG A 84 -3.28 -8.72 -8.19
C ARG A 84 -4.61 -8.45 -8.89
N ILE A 85 -4.58 -8.53 -10.22
CA ILE A 85 -5.73 -8.28 -11.11
C ILE A 85 -6.51 -9.58 -11.41
N MET A 86 -7.80 -9.44 -11.71
CA MET A 86 -8.61 -10.55 -12.24
C MET A 86 -8.13 -10.92 -13.64
N LYS A 87 -7.91 -12.21 -13.92
CA LYS A 87 -7.48 -12.69 -15.25
C LYS A 87 -8.50 -12.40 -16.36
N GLU A 88 -9.77 -12.16 -16.02
CA GLU A 88 -10.87 -12.02 -16.99
C GLU A 88 -10.91 -10.68 -17.74
N TYR A 89 -10.10 -9.68 -17.35
CA TYR A 89 -10.08 -8.36 -18.00
C TYR A 89 -9.11 -8.22 -19.18
N PHE A 90 -8.40 -9.30 -19.57
CA PHE A 90 -7.55 -9.34 -20.76
C PHE A 90 -8.10 -10.40 -21.75
N ALA A 91 -9.21 -10.07 -22.39
CA ALA A 91 -9.77 -10.79 -23.52
C ALA A 91 -10.05 -9.81 -24.67
#